data_AF-A0A8D2PPY8-F1
#
_entry.id   AF-A0A8D2PPY8-F1
#
_cell.length_a   1.000
_cell.length_b   1.000
_cell.length_c   1.000
_cell.angle_alpha   90.00
_cell.angle_beta   90.00
_cell.angle_gamma   90.00
#
_symmetry.space_group_name_H-M   'P 1'
#
loop_
_entity.id
_entity.type
_entity.pdbx_description
1 polymer ?
#
loop_
_entity_poly.entity_id
_entity_poly.type
_entity_poly.pdbx_seq_one_letter_code
_entity_poly.pdbx_strand_id
1 'polypeptide(L)'
;MVSDFCDAKGSFEVLLLNLAQLFWCLTPPGQPLPPIQQQGAATTVYCAVAPELEGLGGMYFNNCCRCLPSSEAQNDATATALWELSHRLIQERLGSQAK
;
A
#
# COMPACT_ATOMS: atom_id res chain seq x y z
N MET A 1 17.92 -7.54 2.07
CA MET A 1 17.47 -6.17 2.38
C MET A 1 15.95 -6.00 2.40
N VAL A 2 15.19 -6.43 1.38
CA VAL A 2 13.71 -6.29 1.43
C VAL A 2 13.02 -7.43 2.19
N SER A 3 13.54 -8.65 2.07
CA SER A 3 13.11 -9.80 2.89
C SER A 3 13.34 -9.53 4.39
N ASP A 4 14.43 -8.83 4.73
CA ASP A 4 14.72 -8.39 6.08
C ASP A 4 13.68 -7.40 6.62
N PHE A 5 13.00 -6.64 5.77
CA PHE A 5 11.96 -5.70 6.21
C PHE A 5 10.68 -6.43 6.64
N CYS A 6 10.40 -7.58 6.03
CA CYS A 6 9.32 -8.47 6.45
C CYS A 6 9.67 -9.22 7.75
N ASP A 7 10.96 -9.49 7.98
CA ASP A 7 11.51 -10.19 9.15
C ASP A 7 11.89 -9.25 10.32
N ALA A 8 12.04 -7.94 10.08
CA ALA A 8 12.44 -6.92 11.06
C ALA A 8 11.36 -6.56 12.09
N LYS A 9 10.47 -7.51 12.42
CA LYS A 9 9.63 -7.43 13.63
C LYS A 9 10.44 -7.51 14.93
N GLY A 10 11.70 -7.97 14.88
CA GLY A 10 12.50 -8.26 16.08
C GLY A 10 13.33 -7.12 16.67
N SER A 11 13.71 -6.08 15.92
CA SER A 11 14.75 -5.13 16.39
C SER A 11 14.23 -3.78 16.90
N PHE A 12 12.92 -3.53 16.82
CA PHE A 12 12.30 -2.27 17.28
C PHE A 12 11.63 -2.37 18.67
N GLU A 13 11.72 -3.54 19.33
CA GLU A 13 11.11 -3.79 20.66
C GLU A 13 11.68 -2.89 21.76
N VAL A 14 12.99 -2.59 21.72
CA VAL A 14 13.65 -1.94 22.87
C VAL A 14 13.43 -0.42 22.91
N LEU A 15 13.21 0.22 21.75
CA LEU A 15 12.92 1.66 21.68
C LEU A 15 11.45 1.98 21.97
N LEU A 16 10.54 1.02 21.71
CA LEU A 16 9.10 1.15 21.93
C LEU A 16 8.68 0.97 23.39
N LEU A 17 9.43 0.26 24.23
CA LEU A 17 9.08 0.03 25.64
C LEU A 17 9.01 1.34 26.45
N ASN A 18 9.87 2.33 26.14
CA ASN A 18 9.85 3.63 26.83
C ASN A 18 8.74 4.58 26.36
N LEU A 19 8.24 4.44 25.12
CA LEU A 19 7.14 5.25 24.59
C LEU A 19 5.75 4.61 24.81
N ALA A 20 5.70 3.28 24.94
CA ALA A 20 4.48 2.53 25.24
C ALA A 20 3.87 2.90 26.61
N GLN A 21 4.68 3.30 27.59
CA GLN A 21 4.18 3.74 28.90
C GLN A 21 3.35 5.03 28.82
N LEU A 22 3.67 5.93 27.90
CA LEU A 22 2.92 7.17 27.69
C LEU A 22 1.66 6.94 26.85
N PHE A 23 1.70 5.97 25.93
CA PHE A 23 0.59 5.64 25.04
C PHE A 23 -0.52 4.81 25.72
N TRP A 24 -0.17 4.01 26.74
CA TRP A 24 -1.11 3.23 27.55
C TRP A 24 -2.14 4.09 28.31
N CYS A 25 -1.83 5.35 28.61
CA CYS A 25 -2.75 6.23 29.35
C CYS A 25 -3.80 6.93 28.47
N LEU A 26 -3.59 7.02 27.15
CA LEU A 26 -4.37 7.89 26.27
C LEU A 26 -5.28 7.15 25.28
N THR A 27 -5.18 5.83 25.20
CA THR A 27 -5.92 5.04 24.19
C THR A 27 -6.99 4.18 24.86
N PRO A 28 -8.28 4.27 24.48
CA PRO A 28 -9.31 3.42 25.04
C PRO A 28 -9.04 1.94 24.72
N PRO A 29 -9.24 1.03 25.70
CA PRO A 29 -8.99 -0.39 25.51
C PRO A 29 -9.91 -0.95 24.42
N GLY A 30 -9.33 -1.52 23.36
CA GLY A 30 -10.08 -2.22 22.32
C GLY A 30 -9.90 -1.69 20.89
N GLN A 31 -9.12 -0.63 20.68
CA GLN A 31 -8.76 -0.21 19.31
C GLN A 31 -7.44 -0.88 18.87
N PRO A 32 -7.40 -1.49 17.67
CA PRO A 32 -6.15 -2.00 17.11
C PRO A 32 -5.19 -0.84 16.88
N LEU A 33 -3.92 -1.06 17.23
CA LEU A 33 -2.85 -0.10 16.98
C LEU A 33 -2.76 0.20 15.47
N PRO A 34 -2.49 1.46 15.06
CA PRO A 34 -2.25 1.77 13.67
C PRO A 34 -1.00 1.00 13.19
N PRO A 35 -1.01 0.49 11.93
CA PRO A 35 0.16 -0.19 11.39
C PRO A 35 1.38 0.72 11.46
N ILE A 36 2.54 0.17 11.82
CA ILE A 36 3.78 0.95 11.85
C ILE A 36 4.04 1.52 10.45
N GLN A 37 4.43 2.79 10.37
CA GLN A 37 4.60 3.51 9.08
C GLN A 37 5.50 2.76 8.10
N GLN A 38 6.49 2.05 8.64
CA GLN A 38 7.40 1.17 7.91
C GLN A 38 6.64 0.10 7.11
N GLN A 39 5.64 -0.58 7.70
CA GLN A 39 4.86 -1.61 7.01
C GLN A 39 4.00 -1.08 5.87
N GLY A 40 3.64 0.20 5.87
CA GLY A 40 2.84 0.81 4.79
C GLY A 40 3.59 0.93 3.46
N ALA A 41 4.91 1.13 3.49
CA ALA A 41 5.74 1.30 2.29
C ALA A 41 6.42 0.00 1.83
N ALA A 42 6.45 -1.04 2.66
CA ALA A 42 7.19 -2.28 2.42
C ALA A 42 6.89 -2.90 1.06
N THR A 43 5.61 -3.08 0.74
CA THR A 43 5.18 -3.73 -0.52
C THR A 43 5.57 -2.90 -1.73
N THR A 44 5.44 -1.57 -1.67
CA THR A 44 5.82 -0.68 -2.78
C THR A 44 7.33 -0.72 -3.02
N VAL A 45 8.13 -0.68 -1.95
CA VAL A 45 9.60 -0.78 -2.06
C VAL A 45 9.99 -2.14 -2.62
N TYR A 46 9.37 -3.23 -2.17
CA TYR A 46 9.59 -4.58 -2.71
C TYR A 46 9.33 -4.64 -4.23
N CYS A 47 8.19 -4.14 -4.69
CA CYS A 47 7.88 -4.12 -6.12
C CYS A 47 8.85 -3.26 -6.95
N ALA A 48 9.45 -2.23 -6.35
CA ALA A 48 10.35 -1.32 -7.04
C ALA A 48 11.80 -1.84 -7.16
N VAL A 49 12.26 -2.65 -6.20
CA VAL A 49 13.69 -3.01 -6.09
C VAL A 49 13.97 -4.51 -6.16
N ALA A 50 12.94 -5.38 -6.13
CA ALA A 50 13.16 -6.82 -6.18
C ALA A 50 13.65 -7.25 -7.59
N PRO A 51 14.87 -7.79 -7.72
CA PRO A 51 15.39 -8.22 -9.02
C PRO A 51 14.60 -9.38 -9.61
N GLU A 52 13.89 -10.14 -8.76
CA GLU A 52 12.99 -11.22 -9.15
C GLU A 52 11.77 -10.74 -9.96
N LEU A 53 11.47 -9.44 -9.90
CA LEU A 53 10.36 -8.80 -10.60
C LEU A 53 10.81 -8.04 -11.85
N GLU A 54 12.12 -8.03 -12.15
CA GLU A 54 12.63 -7.42 -13.39
C GLU A 54 12.00 -8.10 -14.61
N GLY A 55 11.27 -7.33 -15.41
CA GLY A 55 10.56 -7.81 -16.60
C GLY A 55 9.19 -8.44 -16.33
N LEU A 56 8.74 -8.53 -15.08
CA LEU A 56 7.40 -9.03 -14.73
C LEU A 56 6.45 -7.86 -14.40
N GLY A 57 5.46 -7.62 -15.25
CA GLY A 57 4.42 -6.60 -15.05
C GLY A 57 3.01 -7.19 -14.86
N GLY A 58 2.08 -6.37 -14.36
CA GLY A 58 0.65 -6.73 -14.31
C GLY A 58 0.22 -7.63 -13.14
N MET A 59 1.10 -7.81 -12.15
CA MET A 59 0.81 -8.64 -10.97
C MET A 59 0.35 -7.79 -9.78
N TYR A 60 -0.57 -8.31 -8.99
CA TYR A 60 -1.02 -7.69 -7.74
C TYR A 60 -0.25 -8.27 -6.54
N PHE A 61 0.25 -7.39 -5.67
CA PHE A 61 1.00 -7.77 -4.47
C PHE A 61 0.34 -7.19 -3.22
N ASN A 62 0.20 -8.03 -2.19
CA ASN A 62 -0.28 -7.65 -0.86
C ASN A 62 0.70 -8.20 0.19
N ASN A 63 1.15 -7.34 1.10
CA ASN A 63 2.09 -7.68 2.17
C ASN A 63 3.36 -8.40 1.63
N CYS A 64 3.97 -7.83 0.58
CA CYS A 64 5.13 -8.40 -0.14
C CYS A 64 4.91 -9.78 -0.79
N CYS A 65 3.66 -10.26 -0.90
CA CYS A 65 3.31 -11.54 -1.51
C CYS A 65 2.44 -11.33 -2.74
N ARG A 66 2.63 -12.16 -3.77
CA ARG A 66 1.74 -12.16 -4.94
C ARG A 66 0.36 -12.69 -4.53
N CYS A 67 -0.69 -11.94 -4.86
CA CYS A 67 -2.06 -12.31 -4.53
C CYS A 67 -2.97 -12.12 -5.74
N LEU A 68 -4.06 -12.89 -5.79
CA LEU A 68 -5.11 -12.66 -6.77
C LEU A 68 -5.91 -11.41 -6.36
N PRO A 69 -6.12 -10.45 -7.28
CA PRO A 69 -6.98 -9.30 -7.02
C PRO A 69 -8.46 -9.73 -6.96
N SER A 70 -9.34 -8.85 -6.49
CA SER A 70 -10.78 -9.16 -6.40
C SER A 70 -11.40 -9.43 -7.78
N SER A 71 -12.56 -10.09 -7.81
CA SER A 71 -13.31 -10.39 -9.04
C SER A 71 -13.61 -9.15 -9.87
N GLU A 72 -13.94 -8.05 -9.20
CA GLU A 72 -14.27 -6.77 -9.83
C GLU A 72 -13.02 -6.14 -10.46
N ALA A 73 -11.87 -6.30 -9.82
CA ALA A 73 -10.59 -5.79 -10.31
C ALA A 73 -10.06 -6.57 -11.52
N GLN A 74 -10.57 -7.79 -11.78
CA GLN A 74 -10.22 -8.61 -12.95
C GLN A 74 -11.16 -8.38 -14.15
N ASN A 75 -12.17 -7.53 -14.01
CA ASN A 75 -13.14 -7.29 -15.07
C ASN A 75 -12.63 -6.23 -16.08
N ASP A 76 -12.16 -6.69 -17.23
CA ASP A 76 -11.64 -5.84 -18.32
C ASP A 76 -12.67 -4.84 -18.86
N ALA A 77 -13.96 -5.21 -18.90
CA ALA A 77 -15.02 -4.32 -19.36
C ALA A 77 -15.20 -3.14 -18.40
N THR A 78 -15.17 -3.41 -17.10
CA THR A 78 -15.23 -2.37 -16.06
C THR A 78 -13.98 -1.51 -16.06
N ALA A 79 -12.80 -2.10 -16.27
CA ALA A 79 -11.54 -1.35 -16.37
C ALA A 79 -11.55 -0.36 -17.55
N THR A 80 -12.04 -0.79 -18.71
CA THR A 80 -12.16 0.05 -19.92
C THR A 80 -13.14 1.19 -19.70
N ALA A 81 -14.32 0.90 -19.16
CA ALA A 81 -15.33 1.91 -18.86
C ALA A 81 -14.83 2.94 -17.83
N LEU A 82 -14.10 2.49 -16.81
CA LEU A 82 -13.49 3.37 -15.80
C LEU A 82 -12.45 4.29 -16.43
N TRP A 83 -11.58 3.78 -17.30
CA TRP A 83 -10.57 4.58 -18.00
C TRP A 83 -11.20 5.69 -18.85
N GLU A 84 -12.22 5.36 -19.65
CA GLU A 84 -12.93 6.34 -20.48
C GLU A 84 -13.59 7.44 -19.64
N LEU A 85 -14.23 7.06 -18.53
CA LEU A 85 -14.85 8.00 -17.60
C LEU A 85 -13.80 8.92 -16.97
N SER A 86 -12.71 8.37 -16.44
CA SER A 86 -11.63 9.15 -15.85
C SER A 86 -11.01 10.11 -16.85
N HIS A 87 -10.76 9.66 -18.08
CA HIS A 87 -10.24 10.50 -19.14
C HIS A 87 -11.19 11.65 -19.46
N ARG A 88 -12.50 11.38 -19.61
CA ARG A 88 -13.51 12.42 -19.85
C ARG A 88 -13.53 13.47 -18.74
N LEU A 89 -13.52 13.06 -17.47
CA LEU A 89 -13.51 13.97 -16.33
C LEU A 89 -12.27 14.88 -16.31
N ILE A 90 -11.09 14.32 -16.61
CA ILE A 90 -9.85 15.09 -16.69
C ILE A 90 -9.95 16.13 -17.82
N GLN A 91 -10.42 15.74 -19.00
CA GLN A 91 -10.57 16.65 -20.14
C GLN A 91 -11.58 17.77 -19.87
N GLU A 92 -12.72 17.48 -19.24
CA GLU A 92 -13.70 18.48 -18.83
C GLU A 92 -13.07 19.52 -17.88
N ARG A 93 -12.26 19.07 -16.93
CA ARG A 93 -11.57 19.98 -15.99
C ARG A 93 -10.49 20.80 -16.67
N LEU A 94 -9.64 20.19 -17.47
CA LEU A 94 -8.58 20.91 -18.18
C LEU A 94 -9.16 21.92 -19.20
N GLY A 95 -10.24 21.56 -19.89
CA GLY A 95 -10.93 22.47 -20.82
C GLY A 95 -11.63 23.64 -20.12
N SER A 96 -12.10 23.45 -18.88
CA SER A 96 -12.73 24.52 -18.08
C SER A 96 -11.76 25.52 -17.45
N GLN A 97 -10.50 25.13 -17.23
CA GLN A 97 -9.45 25.99 -16.63
C GLN A 97 -8.73 26.87 -17.67
N ALA A 98 -9.05 26.71 -18.95
CA ALA A 98 -8.42 27.43 -20.06
C ALA A 98 -9.20 28.67 -20.53
N LYS A 99 -10.18 29.15 -19.74
CA LYS A 99 -11.02 30.32 -20.04
C LYS A 99 -11.02 31.30 -18.88
#